data_AF-A0A2D5R661-F1
#
_entry.id   AF-A0A2D5R661-F1
#
_cell.length_a   1.000
_cell.length_b   1.000
_cell.length_c   1.000
_cell.angle_alpha   90.00
_cell.angle_beta   90.00
_cell.angle_gamma   90.00
#
_symmetry.space_group_name_H-M   'P 1'
#
loop_
_entity.id
_entity.type
_entity.pdbx_description
1 polymer ?
#
loop_
_entity_poly.entity_id
_entity_poly.type
_entity_poly.pdbx_seq_one_letter_code
_entity_poly.pdbx_strand_id
1 'polypeptide(L)'
;MKLSQFGQKFAESTGIVDLMDDLGSALNENPEMIFMGGGNPGRIPKVEAIFKDRLESVLQDPEQLHSLMGIYQSPEGDKGFLTQISGLLKKQFGWNV
;
A
#
# COMPACT_ATOMS: atom_id res chain seq x y z
N MET A 1 27.87 -3.70 15.47
CA MET A 1 26.78 -4.03 16.42
C MET A 1 26.66 -5.55 16.48
N LYS A 2 26.44 -6.17 17.65
CA LYS A 2 26.24 -7.63 17.73
C LYS A 2 24.75 -7.93 17.60
N LEU A 3 24.35 -8.54 16.49
CA LEU A 3 22.95 -8.89 16.20
C LEU A 3 22.62 -10.29 16.73
N SER A 4 21.33 -10.54 16.96
CA SER A 4 20.80 -11.89 17.13
C SER A 4 20.90 -12.66 15.80
N GLN A 5 20.76 -14.00 15.83
CA GLN A 5 20.72 -14.79 14.60
C GLN A 5 19.57 -14.36 13.67
N PHE A 6 18.43 -13.97 14.24
CA PHE A 6 17.33 -13.37 13.47
C PHE A 6 17.79 -12.08 12.78
N GLY A 7 18.42 -11.16 13.53
CA GLY A 7 18.94 -9.92 12.95
C GLY A 7 20.00 -10.15 11.87
N GLN A 8 20.87 -11.14 12.03
CA GLN A 8 21.86 -11.53 11.01
C GLN A 8 21.18 -11.99 9.72
N LYS A 9 20.19 -12.88 9.82
CA LYS A 9 19.45 -13.40 8.66
C LYS A 9 18.84 -12.30 7.77
N PHE A 10 18.34 -11.21 8.35
CA PHE A 10 17.75 -10.09 7.58
C PHE A 10 18.76 -9.00 7.20
N ALA A 11 19.94 -8.99 7.80
CA ALA A 11 21.02 -8.03 7.49
C ALA A 11 22.05 -8.59 6.50
N GLU A 12 21.99 -9.88 6.19
CA GLU A 12 22.85 -10.51 5.19
C GLU A 12 22.49 -10.04 3.78
N SER A 13 23.52 -9.78 2.97
CA SER A 13 23.33 -9.56 1.53
C SER A 13 22.91 -10.89 0.88
N THR A 14 21.92 -10.77 0.01
CA THR A 14 21.45 -11.85 -0.86
C THR A 14 21.22 -11.25 -2.24
N GLY A 15 21.17 -12.08 -3.29
CA GLY A 15 20.93 -11.56 -4.64
C GLY A 15 19.63 -10.76 -4.79
N ILE A 16 18.61 -11.01 -3.94
CA ILE A 16 17.39 -10.19 -3.93
C ILE A 16 17.64 -8.82 -3.31
N VAL A 17 18.45 -8.73 -2.25
CA VAL A 17 18.80 -7.45 -1.61
C VAL A 17 19.60 -6.60 -2.59
N ASP A 18 20.63 -7.17 -3.21
CA ASP A 18 21.46 -6.46 -4.19
C ASP A 18 20.62 -5.97 -5.38
N LEU A 19 19.68 -6.79 -5.88
CA LEU A 19 18.73 -6.38 -6.93
C LEU A 19 17.83 -5.22 -6.50
N MET A 20 17.32 -5.24 -5.26
CA MET A 20 16.45 -4.18 -4.76
C MET A 20 17.22 -2.87 -4.53
N ASP A 21 18.49 -2.95 -4.13
CA ASP A 21 19.40 -1.80 -4.03
C ASP A 21 19.61 -1.18 -5.42
N ASP A 22 19.90 -1.99 -6.44
CA ASP A 22 20.04 -1.54 -7.83
C ASP A 22 18.76 -0.84 -8.35
N LEU A 23 17.59 -1.45 -8.12
CA LEU A 23 16.30 -0.87 -8.54
C LEU A 23 15.99 0.44 -7.81
N GLY A 24 16.35 0.55 -6.53
CA GLY A 24 16.13 1.73 -5.70
C GLY A 24 17.03 2.91 -6.10
N SER A 25 18.31 2.66 -6.35
CA SER A 25 19.25 3.68 -6.84
C SER A 25 18.90 4.14 -8.26
N ALA A 26 18.59 3.21 -9.15
CA ALA A 26 18.25 3.50 -10.55
C ALA A 26 17.09 4.47 -10.71
N LEU A 27 16.01 4.31 -9.93
CA LEU A 27 14.83 5.17 -9.97
C LEU A 27 15.12 6.63 -9.59
N ASN A 28 16.10 6.86 -8.72
CA ASN A 28 16.41 8.20 -8.19
C ASN A 28 17.55 8.89 -8.96
N GLU A 29 18.47 8.13 -9.54
CA GLU A 29 19.72 8.66 -10.09
C GLU A 29 19.70 8.82 -11.62
N ASN A 30 18.85 8.09 -12.34
CA ASN A 30 18.83 8.13 -13.81
C ASN A 30 17.40 8.22 -14.41
N PRO A 31 16.89 9.44 -14.63
CA PRO A 31 15.53 9.65 -15.14
C PRO A 31 15.34 9.18 -16.60
N GLU A 32 16.41 8.99 -17.37
CA GLU A 32 16.37 8.53 -18.77
C GLU A 32 16.45 7.00 -18.89
N MET A 33 16.59 6.28 -17.78
CA MET A 33 16.61 4.82 -17.78
C MET A 33 15.23 4.25 -18.18
N ILE A 34 15.24 3.23 -19.05
CA ILE A 34 14.03 2.43 -19.31
C ILE A 34 13.79 1.53 -18.10
N PHE A 35 12.95 1.99 -17.18
CA PHE A 35 12.66 1.27 -15.95
C PHE A 35 11.52 0.25 -16.13
N MET A 36 11.89 -1.02 -16.28
CA MET A 36 10.96 -2.17 -16.42
C MET A 36 11.11 -3.22 -15.31
N GLY A 37 11.88 -2.92 -14.26
CA GLY A 37 12.17 -3.86 -13.17
C GLY A 37 11.25 -3.76 -11.95
N GLY A 38 10.39 -2.74 -11.88
CA GLY A 38 9.51 -2.50 -10.73
C GLY A 38 8.11 -3.11 -10.86
N GLY A 39 7.33 -2.99 -9.78
CA GLY A 39 5.93 -3.45 -9.69
C GLY A 39 4.90 -2.34 -9.44
N ASN A 40 5.30 -1.07 -9.55
CA ASN A 40 4.37 0.05 -9.36
C ASN A 40 3.30 0.04 -10.47
N PRO A 41 2.01 0.22 -10.12
CA PRO A 41 0.96 0.29 -11.12
C PRO A 41 1.15 1.50 -12.03
N GLY A 42 0.68 1.39 -13.26
CA GLY A 42 0.67 2.52 -14.20
C GLY A 42 -0.27 3.64 -13.73
N ARG A 43 0.06 4.88 -14.08
CA ARG A 43 -0.80 6.03 -13.82
C ARG A 43 -1.98 6.05 -14.78
N ILE A 44 -3.20 5.97 -14.24
CA ILE A 44 -4.44 6.03 -15.01
C ILE A 44 -5.22 7.26 -14.55
N PRO A 45 -5.23 8.38 -15.31
CA PRO A 45 -5.79 9.66 -14.85
C PRO A 45 -7.25 9.59 -14.38
N LYS A 46 -8.06 8.73 -15.00
CA LYS A 46 -9.46 8.53 -14.60
C LYS A 46 -9.60 7.85 -13.23
N VAL A 47 -8.69 6.94 -12.90
CA VAL A 47 -8.67 6.26 -11.60
C VAL A 47 -8.17 7.22 -10.52
N GLU A 48 -7.13 8.01 -10.82
CA GLU A 48 -6.62 9.05 -9.93
C GLU A 48 -7.70 10.09 -9.59
N ALA A 49 -8.52 10.49 -10.58
CA ALA A 49 -9.64 11.40 -10.36
C ALA A 49 -10.67 10.84 -9.36
N ILE A 50 -11.05 9.56 -9.50
CA ILE A 50 -11.99 8.91 -8.58
C ILE A 50 -11.44 8.90 -7.13
N PHE A 51 -10.15 8.58 -6.97
CA PHE A 51 -9.53 8.59 -5.64
C PHE A 51 -9.45 10.00 -5.05
N LYS A 52 -9.12 11.00 -5.87
CA LYS A 52 -9.10 12.39 -5.45
C LYS A 52 -10.48 12.83 -4.95
N ASP A 53 -11.53 12.62 -5.75
CA ASP A 53 -12.89 13.02 -5.39
C ASP A 53 -13.37 12.36 -4.09
N ARG A 54 -13.04 11.07 -3.89
CA ARG A 54 -13.39 10.37 -2.66
C ARG A 54 -12.63 10.92 -1.45
N LEU A 55 -11.34 11.20 -1.60
CA LEU A 55 -10.53 11.78 -0.53
C LEU A 55 -11.04 13.17 -0.15
N GLU A 56 -11.34 14.03 -1.13
CA GLU A 56 -11.91 15.35 -0.88
C GLU A 56 -13.25 15.24 -0.11
N SER A 57 -14.14 14.32 -0.50
CA SER A 57 -15.38 14.05 0.24
C SER A 57 -15.14 13.65 1.70
N VAL A 58 -14.10 12.88 1.98
CA VAL A 58 -13.73 12.48 3.36
C VAL A 58 -13.20 13.69 4.14
N LEU A 59 -12.35 14.52 3.51
CA LEU A 59 -11.75 15.68 4.16
C LEU A 59 -12.77 16.80 4.47
N GLN A 60 -13.87 16.88 3.73
CA GLN A 60 -14.96 17.85 3.98
C GLN A 60 -15.93 17.40 5.08
N ASP A 61 -15.85 16.16 5.56
CA ASP A 61 -16.66 15.63 6.66
C ASP A 61 -15.82 15.60 7.95
N PRO A 62 -16.13 16.43 8.97
CA PRO A 62 -15.36 16.48 10.20
C PRO A 62 -15.25 15.16 10.95
N GLU A 63 -16.28 14.31 10.91
CA GLU A 63 -16.26 13.01 11.59
C GLU A 63 -15.40 12.01 10.83
N GLN A 64 -15.55 11.92 9.50
CA GLN A 64 -14.69 11.05 8.68
C GLN A 64 -13.24 11.51 8.71
N LEU A 65 -12.98 12.82 8.70
CA LEU A 65 -11.64 13.39 8.85
C LEU A 65 -11.01 13.02 10.20
N HIS A 66 -11.75 13.20 11.31
CA HIS A 66 -11.25 12.83 12.63
C HIS A 66 -10.99 11.32 12.72
N SER A 67 -11.87 10.50 12.17
CA SER A 67 -11.67 9.06 12.12
C SER A 67 -10.45 8.66 11.29
N LEU A 68 -10.21 9.32 10.15
CA LEU A 68 -9.06 9.04 9.28
C LEU A 68 -7.72 9.42 9.93
N MET A 69 -7.66 10.58 10.58
CA MET A 69 -6.39 11.17 11.04
C MET A 69 -6.10 10.94 12.52
N GLY A 70 -7.13 10.75 13.34
CA GLY A 70 -7.04 10.80 14.80
C GLY A 70 -7.38 9.51 15.52
N ILE A 71 -7.88 8.49 14.81
CA ILE A 71 -8.35 7.25 15.43
C ILE A 71 -7.63 6.05 14.83
N TYR A 72 -6.97 5.26 15.68
CA TYR A 72 -6.41 3.98 15.27
C TYR A 72 -7.52 2.99 14.95
N GLN A 73 -7.35 2.27 13.85
CA GLN A 73 -8.16 1.10 13.54
C GLN A 73 -7.87 -0.04 14.52
N SER A 74 -8.80 -0.99 14.61
CA SER A 74 -8.54 -2.21 15.37
C SER A 74 -7.38 -3.00 14.74
N PRO A 75 -6.73 -3.92 15.46
CA PRO A 75 -5.69 -4.78 14.89
C PRO A 75 -6.16 -5.59 13.66
N GLU A 76 -7.46 -5.85 13.56
CA GLU A 76 -8.08 -6.56 12.43
C GLU A 76 -8.42 -5.63 11.25
N GLY A 77 -8.32 -4.31 11.43
CA GLY A 77 -8.66 -3.27 10.47
C GLY A 77 -9.94 -2.49 10.82
N ASP A 78 -10.44 -1.72 9.86
CA ASP A 78 -11.70 -0.98 10.00
C ASP A 78 -12.92 -1.89 9.83
N LYS A 79 -13.82 -1.87 10.81
CA LYS A 79 -15.02 -2.74 10.83
C LYS A 79 -15.98 -2.42 9.67
N GLY A 80 -16.10 -1.14 9.31
CA GLY A 80 -16.95 -0.70 8.21
C GLY A 80 -16.46 -1.31 6.89
N PHE A 81 -15.17 -1.16 6.62
CA PHE A 81 -14.51 -1.70 5.44
C PHE A 81 -14.62 -3.22 5.35
N LEU A 82 -14.34 -3.95 6.44
CA LEU A 82 -14.49 -5.41 6.48
C LEU A 82 -15.92 -5.85 6.12
N THR A 83 -16.93 -5.16 6.65
CA THR A 83 -18.34 -5.43 6.33
C THR A 83 -18.64 -5.20 4.84
N GLN A 84 -18.11 -4.13 4.25
CA GLN A 84 -18.31 -3.84 2.82
C GLN A 84 -17.62 -4.88 1.93
N ILE A 85 -16.41 -5.32 2.28
CA ILE A 85 -15.69 -6.35 1.52
C ILE A 85 -16.39 -7.70 1.60
N SER A 86 -16.81 -8.14 2.79
CA SER A 86 -17.62 -9.36 2.95
C SER A 86 -18.88 -9.30 2.08
N GLY A 87 -19.60 -8.17 2.11
CA GLY A 87 -20.78 -7.95 1.27
C GLY A 87 -20.48 -8.02 -0.23
N LEU A 88 -19.38 -7.40 -0.68
CA LEU A 88 -18.94 -7.45 -2.07
C LEU A 88 -18.62 -8.88 -2.51
N LEU A 89 -17.86 -9.63 -1.71
CA LEU A 89 -17.46 -11.00 -2.01
C LEU A 89 -18.67 -11.93 -2.05
N LYS A 90 -19.61 -11.77 -1.12
CA LYS A 90 -20.88 -12.49 -1.14
C LYS A 90 -21.70 -12.17 -2.39
N LYS A 91 -21.80 -10.90 -2.78
CA LYS A 91 -22.55 -10.48 -3.97
C LYS A 91 -21.91 -11.01 -5.27
N GLN A 92 -20.59 -10.93 -5.39
CA GLN A 92 -19.88 -11.25 -6.62
C GLN A 92 -19.65 -12.75 -6.79
N PHE A 93 -19.43 -13.47 -5.69
CA PHE A 93 -18.97 -14.85 -5.71
C PHE A 93 -19.82 -15.81 -4.85
N GLY A 94 -20.80 -15.31 -4.10
CA GLY A 94 -21.63 -16.12 -3.20
C GLY A 94 -20.92 -16.59 -1.94
N TRP A 95 -19.74 -16.05 -1.63
CA TRP A 95 -18.94 -16.49 -0.49
C TRP A 95 -19.54 -16.04 0.84
N ASN A 96 -19.58 -16.95 1.82
CA ASN A 96 -20.05 -16.67 3.18
C ASN A 96 -18.84 -16.47 4.10
N VAL A 97 -18.17 -15.33 3.91
CA VAL A 97 -16.97 -14.89 4.63
C VAL A 97 -17.19 -13.54 5.29
#